data_AF-A0A7V8WBM7-F1
#
_entry.id   AF-A0A7V8WBM7-F1
#
_cell.length_a   1.000
_cell.length_b   1.000
_cell.length_c   1.000
_cell.angle_alpha   90.00
_cell.angle_beta   90.00
_cell.angle_gamma   90.00
#
_symmetry.space_group_name_H-M   'P 1'
#
loop_
_entity.id
_entity.type
_entity.pdbx_description
1 polymer ?
#
loop_
_entity_poly.entity_id
_entity_poly.type
_entity_poly.pdbx_seq_one_letter_code
_entity_poly.pdbx_strand_id
1 'polypeptide(L)'
;MKIRAAVLREAGLPAPYSHSRPLEVTELELAPPGPDELLVRVRAAGLCHSDLSVIDGSRPRPTPMALGHEAAGEVVDAGPGAGGFAPGDRVVLAFVPACGSCEPCR
;
A
#
# COMPACT_ATOMS: atom_id res chain seq x y z
N MET A 1 -13.67 5.02 -6.57
CA MET A 1 -13.04 4.99 -7.89
C MET A 1 -12.44 3.62 -8.10
N LYS A 2 -12.60 3.06 -9.29
CA LYS A 2 -12.14 1.71 -9.59
C LYS A 2 -10.63 1.67 -9.78
N ILE A 3 -9.96 0.79 -9.04
CA ILE A 3 -8.53 0.51 -9.16
C ILE A 3 -8.30 -1.00 -9.24
N ARG A 4 -7.12 -1.42 -9.69
CA ARG A 4 -6.68 -2.83 -9.60
C ARG A 4 -5.60 -2.96 -8.54
N ALA A 5 -5.67 -3.99 -7.71
CA ALA A 5 -4.68 -4.29 -6.68
C ALA A 5 -4.46 -5.80 -6.55
N ALA A 6 -3.28 -6.20 -6.07
CA ALA A 6 -3.03 -7.57 -5.61
C ALA A 6 -3.49 -7.69 -4.15
N VAL A 7 -4.53 -8.50 -3.93
CA VAL A 7 -5.18 -8.68 -2.62
C VAL A 7 -4.82 -10.05 -2.08
N LEU A 8 -4.26 -10.07 -0.87
CA LEU A 8 -4.09 -11.27 -0.07
C LEU A 8 -5.40 -11.54 0.67
N ARG A 9 -6.09 -12.63 0.33
CA ARG A 9 -7.35 -13.01 0.99
C ARG A 9 -7.11 -13.75 2.31
N GLU A 10 -6.14 -14.65 2.29
CA GLU A 10 -5.77 -15.51 3.40
C GLU A 10 -4.26 -15.72 3.38
N ALA A 11 -3.62 -15.53 4.53
CA ALA A 11 -2.20 -15.80 4.72
C ALA A 11 -1.96 -17.27 5.11
N GLY A 12 -0.76 -17.79 4.86
CA GLY A 12 -0.35 -19.13 5.31
C GLY A 12 -0.84 -20.28 4.43
N LEU A 13 -1.38 -20.00 3.24
CA LEU A 13 -1.67 -21.06 2.26
C LEU A 13 -0.37 -21.82 1.90
N PRO A 14 -0.44 -23.12 1.57
CA PRO A 14 0.75 -23.92 1.33
C PRO A 14 1.44 -23.54 0.01
N ALA A 15 2.77 -23.68 -0.03
CA ALA A 15 3.53 -23.63 -1.27
C ALA A 15 3.33 -24.92 -2.12
N PRO A 16 3.53 -24.88 -3.45
CA PRO A 16 3.89 -23.71 -4.25
C PRO A 16 2.70 -22.79 -4.53
N TYR A 17 2.94 -21.46 -4.47
CA TYR A 17 1.90 -20.44 -4.69
C TYR A 17 1.36 -20.36 -6.11
N SER A 18 2.01 -21.02 -7.08
CA SER A 18 1.43 -21.25 -8.40
C SER A 18 0.12 -22.05 -8.34
N HIS A 19 -0.07 -22.87 -7.29
CA HIS A 19 -1.27 -23.69 -7.11
C HIS A 19 -2.24 -23.07 -6.11
N SER A 20 -1.77 -22.73 -4.91
CA SER A 20 -2.63 -22.19 -3.85
C SER A 20 -3.06 -20.75 -4.07
N ARG A 21 -2.31 -19.98 -4.88
CA ARG A 21 -2.66 -18.63 -5.36
C ARG A 21 -3.21 -17.71 -4.25
N PRO A 22 -2.43 -17.42 -3.19
CA PRO A 22 -2.89 -16.60 -2.06
C PRO A 22 -3.19 -15.14 -2.44
N LEU A 23 -2.55 -14.63 -3.50
CA LEU A 23 -2.77 -13.30 -4.06
C LEU A 23 -3.70 -13.35 -5.26
N GLU A 24 -4.73 -12.51 -5.24
CA GLU A 24 -5.62 -12.28 -6.37
C GLU A 24 -5.50 -10.83 -6.86
N VAL A 25 -5.27 -10.64 -8.15
CA VAL A 25 -5.36 -9.31 -8.76
C VAL A 25 -6.81 -9.02 -9.10
N THR A 26 -7.43 -8.12 -8.34
CA THR A 26 -8.86 -7.82 -8.46
C THR A 26 -9.14 -6.32 -8.52
N GLU A 27 -10.37 -5.96 -8.88
CA GLU A 27 -10.84 -4.57 -8.88
C GLU A 27 -11.34 -4.18 -7.50
N LEU A 28 -10.96 -2.99 -7.03
CA LEU A 28 -11.40 -2.42 -5.76
C LEU A 28 -12.02 -1.04 -5.99
N GLU A 29 -12.98 -0.68 -5.13
CA GLU A 29 -13.47 0.69 -5.04
C GLU A 29 -12.67 1.46 -3.97
N LEU A 30 -11.90 2.45 -4.42
CA LEU A 30 -11.14 3.34 -3.56
C LEU A 30 -11.92 4.63 -3.29
N ALA A 31 -12.07 5.00 -2.03
CA ALA A 31 -12.66 6.27 -1.63
C ALA A 31 -11.77 7.46 -2.08
N PRO A 32 -12.34 8.67 -2.25
CA PRO A 32 -11.52 9.88 -2.38
C PRO A 32 -10.68 10.10 -1.10
N PRO A 33 -9.57 10.85 -1.18
CA PRO A 33 -8.72 11.09 -0.02
C PRO A 33 -9.48 11.92 1.04
N GLY A 34 -9.38 11.50 2.30
CA GLY A 34 -9.86 12.25 3.46
C GLY A 34 -8.90 13.37 3.89
N PRO A 35 -9.20 14.09 4.99
CA PRO A 35 -8.27 15.06 5.57
C PRO A 35 -6.90 14.43 5.86
N ASP A 36 -5.84 15.18 5.58
CA ASP A 36 -4.44 14.77 5.74
C ASP A 36 -4.00 13.55 4.88
N GLU A 37 -4.83 13.13 3.92
CA GLU A 37 -4.53 12.01 3.02
C GLU A 37 -4.18 12.49 1.59
N LEU A 38 -3.37 11.68 0.90
CA LEU A 38 -3.07 11.86 -0.52
C LEU A 38 -3.64 10.68 -1.31
N LEU A 39 -4.24 10.98 -2.45
CA LEU A 39 -4.50 9.97 -3.46
C LEU A 39 -3.31 9.91 -4.41
N VAL A 40 -2.62 8.77 -4.43
CA VAL A 40 -1.42 8.56 -5.25
C VAL A 40 -1.68 7.50 -6.31
N ARG A 41 -1.37 7.81 -7.57
CA ARG A 41 -1.30 6.79 -8.62
C ARG A 41 0.09 6.18 -8.63
N VAL A 42 0.19 4.95 -8.11
CA VAL A 42 1.42 4.15 -8.13
C VAL A 42 1.90 3.96 -9.57
N ARG A 43 3.16 4.31 -9.84
CA ARG A 43 3.82 4.13 -11.16
C ARG A 43 4.73 2.91 -11.16
N ALA A 44 5.37 2.64 -10.04
CA ALA A 44 6.20 1.46 -9.84
C ALA A 44 6.05 0.96 -8.39
N ALA A 45 6.07 -0.36 -8.22
CA ALA A 45 6.07 -1.02 -6.93
C ALA A 45 7.20 -2.06 -6.90
N GLY A 46 7.89 -2.14 -5.77
CA GLY A 46 8.87 -3.19 -5.46
C GLY A 46 8.20 -4.45 -4.93
N LEU A 47 8.94 -5.56 -4.98
CA LEU A 47 8.61 -6.78 -4.28
C LEU A 47 9.70 -7.04 -3.23
N CYS A 48 9.30 -7.00 -1.97
CA CYS A 48 10.22 -7.23 -0.86
C CYS A 48 10.01 -8.62 -0.27
N HIS A 49 11.04 -9.14 0.40
CA HIS A 49 10.90 -10.40 1.13
C HIS A 49 9.89 -10.29 2.29
N SER A 50 9.69 -9.10 2.85
CA SER A 50 8.66 -8.83 3.85
C SER A 50 7.24 -9.02 3.32
N ASP A 51 7.00 -8.86 2.02
CA ASP A 51 5.72 -9.18 1.40
C ASP A 51 5.47 -10.69 1.45
N LEU A 52 6.49 -11.49 1.12
CA LEU A 52 6.45 -12.95 1.25
C LEU A 52 6.20 -13.39 2.69
N SER A 53 6.83 -12.74 3.66
CA SER A 53 6.61 -13.03 5.09
C SER A 53 5.17 -12.78 5.55
N VAL A 54 4.45 -11.87 4.89
CA VAL A 54 3.02 -11.68 5.17
C VAL A 54 2.19 -12.78 4.50
N ILE A 55 2.54 -13.15 3.26
CA ILE A 55 1.86 -14.20 2.50
C ILE A 55 1.99 -15.58 3.18
N ASP A 56 3.18 -15.92 3.68
CA ASP A 56 3.46 -17.20 4.34
C ASP A 56 2.99 -17.28 5.81
N GLY A 57 2.55 -16.16 6.37
CA GLY A 57 2.04 -16.06 7.75
C GLY A 57 3.12 -15.90 8.83
N SER A 58 4.41 -15.83 8.48
CA SER A 58 5.50 -15.56 9.45
C SER A 58 5.42 -14.16 10.05
N ARG A 59 4.81 -13.20 9.34
CA ARG A 59 4.47 -11.86 9.82
C ARG A 59 2.96 -11.64 9.68
N PRO A 60 2.16 -12.08 10.68
CA PRO A 60 0.71 -11.98 10.62
C PRO A 60 0.24 -10.54 10.41
N ARG A 61 -0.70 -10.36 9.47
CA ARG A 61 -1.40 -9.11 9.21
C ARG A 61 -2.90 -9.38 9.03
N PRO A 62 -3.79 -8.41 9.31
CA PRO A 62 -5.20 -8.56 9.01
C PRO A 62 -5.42 -8.82 7.51
N THR A 63 -6.27 -9.79 7.18
CA THR A 63 -6.72 -10.07 5.82
C THR A 63 -8.26 -9.94 5.73
N PRO A 64 -8.82 -9.60 4.55
CA PRO A 64 -8.14 -9.34 3.28
C PRO A 64 -7.36 -8.02 3.26
N MET A 65 -6.23 -7.97 2.53
CA MET A 65 -5.42 -6.75 2.40
C MET A 65 -4.85 -6.57 0.99
N ALA A 66 -4.82 -5.32 0.51
CA ALA A 66 -3.98 -4.95 -0.62
C ALA A 66 -2.52 -4.92 -0.15
N LEU A 67 -1.65 -5.68 -0.82
CA LEU A 67 -0.28 -5.92 -0.38
C LEU A 67 0.71 -4.96 -1.07
N GLY A 68 1.88 -4.76 -0.44
CA GLY A 68 2.96 -3.92 -0.93
C GLY A 68 3.24 -2.71 -0.04
N HIS A 69 4.52 -2.33 0.06
CA HIS A 69 4.99 -1.24 0.92
C HIS A 69 6.19 -0.47 0.36
N GLU A 70 6.63 -0.83 -0.85
CA GLU A 70 7.73 -0.17 -1.57
C GLU A 70 7.17 0.35 -2.89
N ALA A 71 6.96 1.66 -3.02
CA ALA A 71 6.38 2.22 -4.23
C ALA A 71 6.80 3.67 -4.48
N ALA A 72 6.76 4.06 -5.75
CA ALA A 72 6.86 5.44 -6.20
C ALA A 72 5.69 5.76 -7.13
N GLY A 73 5.23 7.01 -7.09
CA GLY A 73 4.03 7.41 -7.79
C GLY A 73 3.92 8.91 -7.97
N GLU A 74 2.71 9.30 -8.36
CA GLU A 74 2.35 10.68 -8.62
C GLU A 74 1.06 11.01 -7.86
N VAL A 75 1.03 12.16 -7.19
CA VAL A 75 -0.16 12.67 -6.52
C VAL A 75 -1.23 12.96 -7.57
N VAL A 76 -2.42 12.39 -7.37
CA VAL A 76 -3.60 12.61 -8.22
C VAL A 76 -4.51 13.64 -7.58
N ASP A 77 -4.67 13.57 -6.26
CA ASP A 77 -5.51 14.47 -5.47
C ASP A 77 -5.00 14.53 -4.04
N ALA A 78 -5.33 15.61 -3.33
CA ALA A 78 -4.90 15.86 -1.97
C ALA A 78 -6.09 16.30 -1.12
N GLY A 79 -6.27 15.63 0.01
CA GLY A 79 -7.27 16.02 0.98
C GLY A 79 -6.92 17.34 1.69
N PRO A 80 -7.89 17.96 2.39
CA PRO A 80 -7.62 19.14 3.20
C PRO A 80 -6.49 18.89 4.19
N GLY A 81 -5.50 19.78 4.25
CA GLY A 81 -4.39 19.69 5.22
C GLY A 81 -3.23 18.78 4.82
N ALA A 82 -3.27 18.11 3.66
CA ALA A 82 -2.26 17.14 3.22
C ALA A 82 -0.91 17.75 2.78
N GLY A 83 -0.23 18.47 3.69
CA GLY A 83 1.21 18.73 3.64
C GLY A 83 1.74 19.61 2.50
N GLY A 84 0.88 20.31 1.77
CA GLY A 84 1.27 21.20 0.68
C GLY A 84 1.60 20.49 -0.65
N PHE A 85 1.27 19.21 -0.78
CA PHE A 85 1.38 18.48 -2.04
C PHE A 85 0.31 18.93 -3.04
N ALA A 86 0.66 18.93 -4.32
CA ALA A 86 -0.25 19.24 -5.43
C ALA A 86 -0.37 18.05 -6.40
N PRO A 87 -1.50 17.92 -7.12
CA PRO A 87 -1.61 16.99 -8.24
C PRO A 87 -0.45 17.13 -9.24
N GLY A 88 0.18 16.02 -9.60
CA GLY A 88 1.36 15.96 -10.46
C GLY A 88 2.69 15.82 -9.72
N ASP A 89 2.73 16.06 -8.41
CA ASP A 89 3.94 15.87 -7.61
C ASP A 89 4.36 14.40 -7.58
N ARG A 90 5.67 14.16 -7.72
CA ARG A 90 6.26 12.82 -7.63
C ARG A 90 6.62 12.51 -6.19
N VAL A 91 6.18 11.35 -5.73
CA VAL A 91 6.36 10.91 -4.34
C VAL A 91 6.91 9.48 -4.29
N VAL A 92 7.67 9.22 -3.22
CA VAL A 92 8.05 7.86 -2.80
C VAL A 92 7.26 7.56 -1.53
N LEU A 93 6.70 6.36 -1.44
CA LEU A 93 5.95 5.93 -0.26
C LEU A 93 6.91 5.35 0.78
N ALA A 94 6.76 5.80 2.03
CA ALA A 94 7.51 5.29 3.16
C ALA A 94 6.62 4.39 4.02
N PHE A 95 7.08 3.17 4.30
CA PHE A 95 6.36 2.23 5.16
C PHE A 95 6.34 2.69 6.62
N VAL A 96 7.42 3.30 7.11
CA VAL A 96 7.52 3.81 8.48
C VAL A 96 6.95 5.22 8.53
N PRO A 97 5.87 5.46 9.31
CA PRO A 97 5.31 6.79 9.44
C PRO A 97 6.29 7.77 10.10
N ALA A 98 6.32 9.01 9.62
CA ALA A 98 7.11 10.09 10.20
C ALA A 98 6.24 11.33 10.36
N CYS A 99 5.79 11.63 11.58
CA CYS A 99 4.88 12.75 11.84
C CYS A 99 5.58 14.11 11.99
N GLY A 100 6.92 14.13 12.07
CA GLY A 100 7.73 15.34 12.19
C GLY A 100 7.57 16.11 13.51
N SER A 101 6.75 15.64 14.45
CA SER A 101 6.39 16.39 15.66
C SER A 101 6.61 15.63 16.98
N CYS A 102 6.66 14.30 16.96
CA CYS A 102 6.94 13.47 18.13
C CYS A 102 8.45 13.43 18.45
N GLU A 103 8.80 13.00 19.66
CA GLU A 103 10.19 12.92 20.12
C GLU A 103 11.10 12.08 19.18
N PRO A 104 10.72 10.87 18.72
CA PRO A 104 11.53 10.13 17.75
C PRO A 104 11.77 10.83 16.40
N CYS A 105 10.93 11.80 16.03
CA CYS A 105 11.04 12.54 14.76
C CYS A 105 11.84 13.85 14.89
N ARG A 106 12.15 14.31 16.11
CA ARG A 106 12.94 15.53 16.37
C ARG A 106 14.39 15.18 16.66
#